data_AF-A0A9X3S5I9-F1
#
_entry.id   AF-A0A9X3S5I9-F1
#
_cell.length_a   1.000
_cell.length_b   1.000
_cell.length_c   1.000
_cell.angle_alpha   90.00
_cell.angle_beta   90.00
_cell.angle_gamma   90.00
#
_symmetry.space_group_name_H-M   'P 1'
#
loop_
_entity.id
_entity.type
_entity.pdbx_description
1 polymer ?
#
loop_
_entity_poly.entity_id
_entity_poly.type
_entity_poly.pdbx_seq_one_letter_code
_entity_poly.pdbx_strand_id
1 'polypeptide(L)' 'MFASLLLFAQEHLVEEEVSKTPFYVAAGALVAFAALLSAVGIARHATFPPSRGVANGLILVTLILVAAAAYTAVITG' A
#
# COMPACT_ATOMS: atom_id res chain seq x y z
N MET A 1 -4.43 4.29 -44.02
CA MET A 1 -3.56 5.42 -43.64
C MET A 1 -4.25 6.29 -42.60
N PHE A 2 -5.28 7.09 -42.94
CA PHE A 2 -5.97 7.94 -41.94
C PHE A 2 -6.67 7.12 -40.84
N ALA A 3 -7.42 6.07 -41.20
CA ALA A 3 -8.02 5.14 -40.23
C ALA A 3 -6.97 4.41 -39.36
N SER A 4 -5.78 4.17 -39.92
CA SER A 4 -4.66 3.54 -39.21
C SER A 4 -4.04 4.48 -38.18
N LEU A 5 -3.96 5.78 -38.49
CA LEU A 5 -3.51 6.82 -37.57
C LEU A 5 -4.52 7.07 -36.44
N LEU A 6 -5.82 6.99 -36.75
CA LEU A 6 -6.88 7.07 -35.74
C LEU A 6 -6.87 5.85 -34.80
N LEU A 7 -6.62 4.65 -35.32
CA LEU A 7 -6.47 3.44 -34.51
C LEU A 7 -5.26 3.53 -33.58
N PHE A 8 -4.10 3.96 -34.10
CA PHE A 8 -2.87 4.15 -33.32
C PHE A 8 -3.00 5.26 -32.27
N ALA A 9 -3.66 6.37 -32.61
CA ALA A 9 -3.98 7.44 -31.65
C ALA A 9 -4.95 6.94 -30.56
N GLN A 10 -5.89 6.06 -30.90
CA GLN A 10 -6.83 5.49 -29.93
C GLN A 10 -6.17 4.41 -29.05
N GLU A 11 -5.24 3.62 -29.58
CA GLU A 11 -4.36 2.74 -28.78
C GLU A 11 -3.54 3.55 -27.77
N HIS A 12 -2.94 4.67 -28.19
CA HIS A 12 -2.08 5.48 -27.34
C HIS A 12 -2.83 6.28 -26.25
N LEU A 13 -4.12 6.58 -26.46
CA LEU A 13 -4.99 7.19 -25.44
C LEU A 13 -5.57 6.15 -24.46
N VAL A 14 -5.46 4.85 -24.77
CA VAL A 14 -5.97 3.74 -23.94
C VAL A 14 -4.85 3.04 -23.16
N GLU A 15 -3.59 3.12 -23.62
CA GLU A 15 -2.41 2.52 -22.97
C GLU A 15 -1.55 3.53 -22.17
N GLU A 16 -2.16 4.39 -21.35
CA GLU A 16 -1.39 4.97 -20.25
C GLU A 16 -1.33 3.91 -19.13
N GLU A 17 -0.30 3.06 -19.13
CA GLU A 17 -0.09 2.07 -18.07
C GLU A 17 -0.10 2.78 -16.70
N VAL A 18 -1.13 2.49 -15.90
CA VAL A 18 -1.25 3.09 -14.57
C VAL A 18 -0.07 2.65 -13.71
N SER A 19 0.75 3.62 -13.29
CA SER A 19 1.93 3.32 -12.49
C SER A 19 1.55 2.64 -11.17
N LYS A 20 2.12 1.46 -10.91
CA LYS A 20 1.95 0.71 -9.64
C LYS A 20 2.83 1.22 -8.50
N THR A 21 3.64 2.25 -8.76
CA THR A 21 4.53 2.86 -7.76
C THR A 21 3.80 3.22 -6.45
N PRO A 22 2.60 3.86 -6.47
CA PRO A 22 1.86 4.18 -5.25
C PRO A 22 1.52 2.93 -4.42
N PHE A 23 1.10 1.85 -5.08
CA PHE A 23 0.81 0.58 -4.41
C PHE A 23 2.06 -0.03 -3.78
N TYR A 24 3.18 -0.10 -4.52
CA TYR A 24 4.42 -0.67 -3.98
C TYR A 24 4.96 0.11 -2.77
N VAL A 25 4.83 1.44 -2.79
CA VAL A 25 5.22 2.28 -1.64
C VAL A 25 4.31 2.00 -0.44
N ALA A 26 2.98 2.00 -0.63
CA ALA A 26 2.03 1.78 0.46
C ALA A 26 2.14 0.37 1.05
N ALA A 27 2.20 -0.66 0.18
CA ALA A 27 2.37 -2.05 0.59
C ALA A 27 3.74 -2.28 1.27
N GLY A 28 4.81 -1.67 0.74
CA GLY A 28 6.14 -1.73 1.34
C GLY A 28 6.17 -1.12 2.75
N ALA A 29 5.53 0.04 2.94
CA ALA A 29 5.41 0.66 4.26
C ALA A 29 4.62 -0.22 5.25
N LEU A 30 3.52 -0.84 4.79
CA LEU A 30 2.74 -1.79 5.60
C LEU A 30 3.60 -3.00 6.03
N VAL A 31 4.32 -3.61 5.10
CA VAL A 31 5.20 -4.76 5.38
C VAL A 31 6.32 -4.38 6.34
N ALA A 32 6.98 -3.25 6.11
CA ALA A 32 8.04 -2.75 6.99
C ALA A 32 7.51 -2.51 8.41
N PHE A 33 6.35 -1.86 8.55
CA PHE A 33 5.71 -1.65 9.84
C PHE A 33 5.37 -2.98 10.54
N ALA A 34 4.77 -3.94 9.82
CA ALA A 34 4.43 -5.25 10.37
C ALA A 34 5.68 -6.04 10.83
N ALA A 35 6.76 -5.99 10.06
CA ALA A 35 8.01 -6.63 10.42
C ALA A 35 8.65 -6.01 11.68
N LEU A 36 8.68 -4.67 11.76
CA LEU A 36 9.14 -3.96 12.96
C LEU A 36 8.27 -4.26 14.17
N LEU A 37 6.95 -4.25 14.00
CA LEU A 37 6.00 -4.57 15.05
C LEU A 37 6.19 -5.98 15.59
N SER A 38 6.39 -6.95 14.69
CA SER A 38 6.70 -8.34 15.04
C SER A 38 8.03 -8.43 15.79
N ALA A 39 9.10 -7.82 15.27
CA ALA A 39 10.41 -7.83 15.92
C ALA A 39 10.37 -7.23 17.33
N VAL A 40 9.70 -6.08 17.50
CA VAL A 40 9.52 -5.44 18.81
C VAL A 40 8.64 -6.29 19.73
N GLY A 41 7.55 -6.85 19.21
CA GLY A 41 6.64 -7.72 19.96
C GLY A 41 7.33 -8.97 20.48
N ILE A 42 8.20 -9.59 19.68
CA ILE A 42 9.02 -10.74 20.10
C ILE A 42 10.07 -10.30 21.13
N ALA A 43 10.84 -9.25 20.84
CA ALA A 43 11.92 -8.77 21.69
C ALA A 43 11.43 -8.28 23.06
N ARG A 44 10.20 -7.75 23.13
CA ARG A 44 9.59 -7.19 24.36
C ARG A 44 8.32 -7.93 24.79
N HIS A 45 8.17 -9.20 24.41
CA HIS A 45 6.92 -9.97 24.60
C HIS A 45 6.33 -9.90 26.01
N ALA A 46 7.16 -9.80 27.06
CA ALA A 46 6.71 -9.72 28.45
C ALA A 46 5.97 -8.42 28.80
N THR A 47 6.25 -7.33 28.09
CA THR A 47 5.70 -5.98 28.38
C THR A 47 5.01 -5.34 27.19
N PHE A 48 4.96 -6.03 26.05
CA PHE A 48 4.35 -5.54 24.84
C PHE A 48 2.90 -6.04 24.71
N PRO A 49 1.93 -5.18 24.35
CA PRO A 49 2.03 -3.72 24.28
C PRO A 49 2.01 -3.08 25.69
N PRO A 50 2.75 -1.98 25.93
CA PRO A 50 2.96 -1.42 27.26
C PRO A 50 1.72 -0.73 27.86
N SER A 51 0.72 -0.41 27.04
CA SER A 51 -0.55 0.15 27.50
C SER A 51 -1.66 -0.03 26.46
N ARG A 52 -2.91 0.16 26.88
CA ARG A 52 -4.07 0.18 25.98
C ARG A 52 -4.00 1.28 24.94
N GLY A 53 -3.48 2.46 25.31
CA GLY A 53 -3.30 3.58 24.38
C GLY A 53 -2.32 3.24 23.26
N VAL A 54 -1.23 2.55 23.59
CA VAL A 54 -0.26 2.08 22.58
C VAL A 54 -0.87 1.01 21.69
N ALA A 55 -1.62 0.05 22.25
CA ALA A 55 -2.32 -0.96 21.46
C ALA A 55 -3.28 -0.32 20.45
N ASN A 56 -4.10 0.64 20.89
CA ASN A 56 -5.02 1.36 20.01
C ASN A 56 -4.28 2.17 18.93
N GLY A 57 -3.14 2.78 19.27
CA GLY A 57 -2.29 3.48 18.32
C GLY A 57 -1.74 2.56 17.23
N LEU A 58 -1.25 1.37 17.61
CA LEU A 58 -0.77 0.36 16.67
C LEU A 58 -1.87 -0.14 15.74
N ILE A 59 -3.07 -0.38 16.28
CA ILE A 59 -4.25 -0.74 15.49
C ILE A 59 -4.59 0.36 14.49
N LEU A 60 -4.62 1.63 14.92
CA LEU A 60 -4.94 2.75 14.05
C LEU A 60 -3.93 2.91 12.91
N VAL A 61 -2.62 2.83 13.20
CA VAL A 61 -1.57 2.87 12.17
C VAL A 61 -1.73 1.71 11.19
N THR A 62 -2.02 0.51 11.71
CA THR A 62 -2.24 -0.68 10.86
C THR A 62 -3.42 -0.46 9.92
N LEU A 63 -4.55 0.04 10.43
CA LEU A 63 -5.74 0.34 9.63
C LEU A 63 -5.44 1.37 8.54
N ILE A 64 -4.71 2.43 8.85
CA ILE A 64 -4.33 3.46 7.87
C ILE A 64 -3.46 2.85 6.76
N LEU A 65 -2.43 2.07 7.13
CA LEU A 65 -1.53 1.45 6.15
C LEU A 65 -2.25 0.43 5.27
N VAL A 66 -3.14 -0.38 5.85
CA VAL A 66 -3.98 -1.33 5.10
C VAL A 66 -4.93 -0.59 4.17
N ALA A 67 -5.61 0.45 4.64
CA ALA A 67 -6.53 1.23 3.81
C ALA A 67 -5.79 1.91 2.64
N ALA A 68 -4.59 2.46 2.89
CA ALA A 68 -3.76 3.05 1.85
C ALA A 68 -3.30 2.00 0.81
N ALA A 69 -2.83 0.84 1.26
CA ALA A 69 -2.42 -0.25 0.37
C ALA A 69 -3.60 -0.80 -0.44
N ALA A 70 -4.76 -1.00 0.18
CA ALA A 70 -5.96 -1.48 -0.50
C ALA A 70 -6.47 -0.44 -1.51
N TYR A 71 -6.53 0.83 -1.13
CA TYR A 71 -6.96 1.91 -2.02
C TYR A 71 -6.04 2.02 -3.24
N THR A 72 -4.72 2.06 -3.02
CA THR A 72 -3.73 2.12 -4.10
C THR A 72 -3.77 0.88 -4.98
N ALA A 73 -3.97 -0.31 -4.41
CA ALA A 73 -4.16 -1.54 -5.19
C ALA A 73 -5.36 -1.47 -6.14
N VAL A 74 -6.47 -0.86 -5.70
CA VAL A 74 -7.68 -0.73 -6.53
C VAL A 74 -7.47 0.28 -7.66
N ILE A 75 -6.81 1.42 -7.38
CA ILE A 75 -6.65 2.47 -8.39
C ILE A 75 -5.47 2.24 -9.36
N THR A 76 -4.50 1.39 -9.00
CA THR A 76 -3.36 1.00 -9.87
C THR A 76 -3.43 -0.44 -10.37
N GLY A 77 -4.53 -1.14 -10.08
CA GLY A 77 -4.74 -2.57 -10.32
C GLY A 77 -5.35 -2.88 -11.67
#